data_AF-A0A1X2I537-F1
#
_entry.id   AF-A0A1X2I537-F1
#
_cell.length_a   1.000
_cell.length_b   1.000
_cell.length_c   1.000
_cell.angle_alpha   90.00
_cell.angle_beta   90.00
_cell.angle_gamma   90.00
#
_symmetry.space_group_name_H-M   'P 1'
#
loop_
_entity.id
_entity.type
_entity.pdbx_description
1 polymer ?
#
loop_
_entity_poly.entity_id
_entity_poly.type
_entity_poly.pdbx_seq_one_letter_code
_entity_poly.pdbx_strand_id
1 'polypeptide(L)'
;MSRPTIHILFHVPEGLEQIAIIDLKETILQFEHADPLATAFIGEARTGRVHMFSKLQQHDDTILWIQYLTTTTLLSVYHMTIITKTTTLPNAVYHSGQDSEVLGEHIFSVVKEAPWSDYISVLKTKDNDTSATSTTFRATFYKDQLQHGVKSQVISGWMGYAYSQIFPDWKVNLKTYDYDVVGVWGRTRDTALLGHFGLEDSTDDDDMVDNNSNTDGTEQQQQDQMNDQQIELSEPKTILLYIGLNIPIPDSKYRNRVHLGRTSLNPPIAYCLTRLANPLPGQIIMDMCCGTGTIPIEGAGKYPDTLWIGGEVKVKTLCLKAKGNMQHAGIHNIEFLLSDGRRLNFRRECVDTVISDWPWGMREGSYSTIQKLYPKFMREIGQVLCVGGKAYIVSQGNKLMRTVLDYGWVKNLFSLEEILPIAIGGVGVSVYVLIKK
;
A
#
# COMPACT_ATOMS: atom_id res chain seq x y z
N MET A 1 -1.20 -33.24 15.20
CA MET A 1 -0.29 -32.41 14.38
C MET A 1 -0.96 -31.07 14.19
N SER A 2 -0.26 -29.94 14.39
CA SER A 2 -0.82 -28.64 14.00
C SER A 2 -1.02 -28.63 12.49
N ARG A 3 -2.16 -28.09 12.03
CA ARG A 3 -2.40 -27.93 10.59
C ARG A 3 -1.37 -26.95 10.02
N PRO A 4 -0.84 -27.19 8.80
CA PRO A 4 0.06 -26.24 8.15
C PRO A 4 -0.65 -24.90 7.95
N THR A 5 0.11 -23.81 8.05
CA THR A 5 -0.39 -22.43 7.89
C THR A 5 0.21 -21.84 6.62
N ILE A 6 -0.63 -21.32 5.73
CA ILE A 6 -0.17 -20.50 4.61
C ILE A 6 0.01 -19.06 5.08
N HIS A 7 1.13 -18.45 4.72
CA HIS A 7 1.43 -17.04 4.99
C HIS A 7 1.54 -16.27 3.69
N ILE A 8 0.61 -15.35 3.44
CA ILE A 8 0.64 -14.41 2.32
C ILE A 8 0.93 -13.01 2.84
N LEU A 9 1.89 -12.33 2.23
CA LEU A 9 2.19 -10.93 2.45
C LEU A 9 1.62 -10.12 1.28
N PHE A 10 0.59 -9.33 1.55
CA PHE A 10 0.02 -8.39 0.59
C PHE A 10 0.72 -7.03 0.68
N HIS A 11 1.16 -6.51 -0.45
CA HIS A 11 1.59 -5.12 -0.55
C HIS A 11 0.43 -4.25 -1.02
N VAL A 12 0.06 -3.28 -0.19
CA VAL A 12 -1.14 -2.43 -0.31
C VAL A 12 -0.74 -0.96 -0.19
N PRO A 13 -1.63 0.01 -0.49
CA PRO A 13 -1.34 1.42 -0.25
C PRO A 13 -0.96 1.71 1.21
N GLU A 14 0.23 2.27 1.42
CA GLU A 14 0.73 2.67 2.75
C GLU A 14 -0.22 3.67 3.43
N GLY A 15 -0.58 3.40 4.68
CA GLY A 15 -1.53 4.17 5.46
C GLY A 15 -3.00 3.83 5.20
N LEU A 16 -3.29 2.88 4.29
CA LEU A 16 -4.64 2.34 4.04
C LEU A 16 -4.71 0.84 4.32
N GLU A 17 -3.82 0.32 5.16
CA GLU A 17 -3.74 -1.11 5.49
C GLU A 17 -5.05 -1.63 6.07
N GLN A 18 -5.71 -0.86 6.94
CA GLN A 18 -7.01 -1.24 7.52
C GLN A 18 -8.12 -1.34 6.48
N ILE A 19 -8.14 -0.42 5.50
CA ILE A 19 -9.10 -0.47 4.39
C ILE A 19 -8.84 -1.70 3.53
N ALA A 20 -7.57 -2.01 3.25
CA ALA A 20 -7.20 -3.22 2.52
C ALA A 20 -7.55 -4.50 3.30
N ILE A 21 -7.40 -4.53 4.63
CA ILE A 21 -7.83 -5.68 5.45
C ILE A 21 -9.32 -5.95 5.31
N ILE A 22 -10.17 -4.91 5.33
CA ILE A 22 -11.62 -5.07 5.15
C ILE A 22 -11.92 -5.65 3.76
N ASP A 23 -11.27 -5.10 2.72
CA ASP A 23 -11.41 -5.58 1.34
C ASP A 23 -10.97 -7.04 1.17
N LEU A 24 -9.82 -7.39 1.73
CA LEU A 24 -9.27 -8.74 1.70
C LEU A 24 -10.17 -9.73 2.43
N LYS A 25 -10.70 -9.36 3.61
CA LYS A 25 -11.65 -10.20 4.35
C LYS A 25 -12.92 -10.46 3.54
N GLU A 26 -13.52 -9.42 2.95
CA GLU A 26 -14.72 -9.55 2.13
C GLU A 26 -14.50 -10.45 0.91
N THR A 27 -13.28 -10.47 0.37
CA THR A 27 -12.95 -11.20 -0.85
C THR A 27 -12.50 -12.64 -0.57
N ILE A 28 -11.50 -12.80 0.30
CA ILE A 28 -10.81 -14.08 0.54
C ILE A 28 -11.65 -15.01 1.42
N LEU A 29 -12.41 -14.48 2.38
CA LEU A 29 -13.25 -15.33 3.25
C LEU A 29 -14.46 -15.92 2.52
N GLN A 30 -14.67 -15.60 1.24
CA GLN A 30 -15.64 -16.25 0.37
C GLN A 30 -15.09 -17.52 -0.30
N PHE A 31 -13.78 -17.79 -0.19
CA PHE A 31 -13.21 -19.01 -0.73
C PHE A 31 -13.74 -20.21 0.06
N GLU A 32 -14.17 -21.25 -0.64
CA GLU A 32 -14.76 -22.46 -0.03
C GLU A 32 -13.85 -23.10 1.04
N HIS A 33 -12.53 -23.00 0.85
CA HIS A 33 -11.53 -23.60 1.73
C HIS A 33 -10.99 -22.64 2.79
N ALA A 34 -11.42 -21.37 2.79
CA ALA A 34 -11.06 -20.43 3.83
C ALA A 34 -11.91 -20.68 5.09
N ASP A 35 -11.24 -20.95 6.22
CA ASP A 35 -11.88 -20.95 7.53
C ASP A 35 -11.78 -19.53 8.12
N PRO A 36 -12.89 -18.79 8.26
CA PRO A 36 -12.86 -17.44 8.81
C PRO A 36 -12.33 -17.35 10.24
N LEU A 37 -12.48 -18.41 11.04
CA LEU A 37 -11.98 -18.45 12.42
C LEU A 37 -10.50 -18.80 12.48
N ALA A 38 -9.97 -19.43 11.43
CA ALA A 38 -8.56 -19.80 11.33
C ALA A 38 -7.78 -18.94 10.34
N THR A 39 -8.37 -17.85 9.84
CA THR A 39 -7.75 -16.89 8.91
C THR A 39 -7.61 -15.52 9.58
N ALA A 40 -6.37 -15.15 9.89
CA ALA A 40 -6.01 -13.87 10.47
C ALA A 40 -5.47 -12.90 9.41
N PHE A 41 -5.80 -11.62 9.55
CA PHE A 41 -5.25 -10.52 8.76
C PHE A 41 -4.64 -9.50 9.70
N ILE A 42 -3.35 -9.19 9.53
CA ILE A 42 -2.60 -8.29 10.41
C ILE A 42 -1.91 -7.23 9.56
N GLY A 43 -2.24 -5.96 9.78
CA GLY A 43 -1.67 -4.84 9.04
C GLY A 43 -0.51 -4.21 9.80
N GLU A 44 0.65 -4.11 9.16
CA GLU A 44 1.75 -3.34 9.72
C GLU A 44 1.54 -1.86 9.38
N ALA A 45 1.08 -1.11 10.39
CA ALA A 45 0.68 0.28 10.23
C ALA A 45 1.76 1.11 9.53
N ARG A 46 1.34 1.89 8.51
CA ARG A 46 2.20 2.84 7.79
C ARG A 46 3.35 2.18 7.02
N THR A 47 3.24 0.92 6.64
CA THR A 47 4.25 0.22 5.82
C THR A 47 3.70 -0.30 4.48
N GLY A 48 2.38 -0.25 4.29
CA GLY A 48 1.73 -0.83 3.12
C GLY A 48 1.80 -2.36 3.09
N ARG A 49 1.89 -3.01 4.26
CA ARG A 49 1.97 -4.47 4.39
C ARG A 49 0.80 -5.02 5.18
N VAL A 50 0.14 -6.03 4.63
CA VAL A 50 -0.89 -6.82 5.30
C VAL A 50 -0.51 -8.28 5.22
N HIS A 51 -0.33 -8.89 6.39
CA HIS A 51 -0.09 -10.32 6.55
C HIS A 51 -1.42 -11.06 6.61
N MET A 52 -1.53 -12.16 5.88
CA MET A 52 -2.58 -13.14 6.05
C MET A 52 -1.97 -14.47 6.47
N PHE A 53 -2.52 -15.03 7.54
CA PHE A 53 -2.22 -16.39 8.01
C PHE A 53 -3.50 -17.19 7.95
N SER A 54 -3.51 -18.32 7.25
CA SER A 54 -4.66 -19.22 7.23
C SER A 54 -4.23 -20.65 7.50
N LYS A 55 -4.92 -21.35 8.40
CA LYS A 55 -4.69 -22.79 8.61
C LYS A 55 -5.33 -23.57 7.46
N LEU A 56 -4.52 -24.36 6.78
CA LEU A 56 -4.98 -25.24 5.71
C LEU A 56 -5.83 -26.38 6.27
N GLN A 57 -6.88 -26.79 5.55
CA GLN A 57 -7.73 -27.90 5.99
C GLN A 57 -7.05 -29.24 5.72
N GLN A 58 -6.33 -29.33 4.59
CA GLN A 58 -5.50 -30.44 4.16
C GLN A 58 -4.10 -29.94 3.78
N HIS A 59 -3.11 -30.83 3.81
CA HIS A 59 -1.71 -30.48 3.51
C HIS A 59 -1.54 -29.93 2.08
N ASP A 60 -2.36 -30.39 1.14
CA ASP A 60 -2.22 -30.09 -0.29
C ASP A 60 -3.05 -28.87 -0.73
N ASP A 61 -3.74 -28.19 0.20
CA ASP A 61 -4.61 -27.03 -0.09
C ASP A 61 -3.84 -25.81 -0.58
N THR A 62 -2.51 -25.75 -0.40
CA THR A 62 -1.65 -24.66 -0.89
C THR A 62 -1.88 -24.39 -2.38
N ILE A 63 -2.12 -25.44 -3.17
CA ILE A 63 -2.42 -25.33 -4.61
C ILE A 63 -3.74 -24.59 -4.84
N LEU A 64 -4.78 -24.98 -4.12
CA LEU A 64 -6.11 -24.37 -4.24
C LEU A 64 -6.06 -22.90 -3.81
N TRP A 65 -5.35 -22.58 -2.73
CA TRP A 65 -5.17 -21.19 -2.29
C TRP A 65 -4.47 -20.33 -3.33
N ILE A 66 -3.36 -20.81 -3.91
CA ILE A 66 -2.66 -20.08 -4.96
C ILE A 66 -3.55 -19.92 -6.21
N GLN A 67 -4.31 -20.94 -6.59
CA GLN A 67 -5.27 -20.85 -7.68
C GLN A 67 -6.34 -19.79 -7.39
N TYR A 68 -7.00 -19.83 -6.23
CA TYR A 68 -7.98 -18.81 -5.86
C TYR A 68 -7.38 -17.41 -5.84
N LEU A 69 -6.20 -17.23 -5.26
CA LEU A 69 -5.52 -15.93 -5.20
C LEU A 69 -5.14 -15.40 -6.60
N THR A 70 -4.67 -16.25 -7.50
CA THR A 70 -4.29 -15.86 -8.87
C THR A 70 -5.49 -15.56 -9.77
N THR A 71 -6.63 -16.23 -9.56
CA THR A 71 -7.86 -16.00 -10.35
C THR A 71 -8.75 -14.91 -9.79
N THR A 72 -8.52 -14.48 -8.55
CA THR A 72 -9.34 -13.46 -7.89
C THR A 72 -8.76 -12.06 -8.10
N THR A 73 -9.63 -11.11 -8.45
CA THR A 73 -9.21 -9.71 -8.58
C THR A 73 -9.14 -9.06 -7.20
N LEU A 74 -7.93 -8.79 -6.71
CA LEU A 74 -7.68 -8.11 -5.45
C LEU A 74 -7.49 -6.60 -5.67
N LEU A 75 -8.54 -5.81 -5.44
CA LEU A 75 -8.58 -4.41 -5.88
C LEU A 75 -7.68 -3.47 -5.04
N SER A 76 -7.47 -3.79 -3.75
CA SER A 76 -6.62 -3.04 -2.83
C SER A 76 -5.13 -3.43 -2.85
N VAL A 77 -4.73 -4.39 -3.68
CA VAL A 77 -3.39 -5.01 -3.67
C VAL A 77 -2.56 -4.56 -4.89
N TYR A 78 -1.27 -4.27 -4.67
CA TYR A 78 -0.29 -4.02 -5.74
C TYR A 78 0.37 -5.31 -6.21
N HIS A 79 0.81 -6.14 -5.26
CA HIS A 79 1.40 -7.46 -5.47
C HIS A 79 1.27 -8.24 -4.16
N MET A 80 1.48 -9.55 -4.23
CA MET A 80 1.47 -10.41 -3.05
C MET A 80 2.56 -11.47 -3.13
N THR A 81 3.08 -11.83 -1.97
CA THR A 81 4.17 -12.78 -1.81
C THR A 81 3.70 -13.92 -0.94
N ILE A 82 3.88 -15.15 -1.40
CA ILE A 82 3.79 -16.30 -0.50
C ILE A 82 5.09 -16.41 0.28
N ILE A 83 5.02 -16.29 1.60
CA ILE A 83 6.17 -16.37 2.48
C ILE A 83 6.45 -17.83 2.78
N THR A 84 7.64 -18.29 2.42
CA THR A 84 8.08 -19.68 2.64
C THR A 84 8.86 -19.82 3.93
N LYS A 85 9.54 -18.75 4.35
CA LYS A 85 10.26 -18.70 5.63
C LYS A 85 10.33 -17.28 6.18
N THR A 86 10.19 -17.19 7.50
CA THR A 86 10.46 -15.98 8.29
C THR A 86 11.54 -16.32 9.31
N THR A 87 12.48 -15.39 9.51
CA THR A 87 13.47 -15.47 10.60
C THR A 87 13.66 -14.12 11.25
N THR A 88 14.10 -14.10 12.51
CA THR A 88 14.73 -12.92 13.08
C THR A 88 16.09 -12.71 12.42
N LEU A 89 16.42 -11.46 12.14
CA LEU A 89 17.73 -11.06 11.64
C LEU A 89 18.55 -10.53 12.83
N PRO A 90 19.65 -11.21 13.22
CA PRO A 90 20.44 -10.79 14.37
C PRO A 90 20.99 -9.36 14.20
N ASN A 91 21.02 -8.59 15.29
CA ASN A 91 21.53 -7.20 15.27
C ASN A 91 22.96 -7.12 14.70
N ALA A 92 23.83 -8.06 15.06
CA ALA A 92 25.19 -8.13 14.52
C ALA A 92 25.24 -8.33 13.00
N VAL A 93 24.26 -9.04 12.43
CA VAL A 93 24.16 -9.29 10.99
C VAL A 93 23.63 -8.04 10.29
N TYR A 94 22.57 -7.42 10.81
CA TYR A 94 21.97 -6.22 10.23
C TYR A 94 22.87 -4.97 10.34
N HIS A 95 23.65 -4.87 11.42
CA HIS A 95 24.56 -3.75 11.68
C HIS A 95 26.01 -4.04 11.29
N SER A 96 26.27 -5.09 10.50
CA SER A 96 27.60 -5.43 9.95
C SER A 96 28.22 -4.35 9.04
N GLY A 97 27.53 -3.23 8.82
CA GLY A 97 28.04 -2.06 8.13
C GLY A 97 27.85 -2.13 6.62
N GLN A 98 28.94 -1.93 5.86
CA GLN A 98 28.97 -2.13 4.40
C GLN A 98 29.45 -3.52 3.99
N ASP A 99 29.91 -4.32 4.95
CA ASP A 99 30.27 -5.70 4.69
C ASP A 99 29.00 -6.50 4.35
N SER A 100 28.96 -7.02 3.13
CA SER A 100 27.81 -7.78 2.64
C SER A 100 27.96 -9.27 2.81
N GLU A 101 29.14 -9.77 3.21
CA GLU A 101 29.43 -11.20 3.28
C GLU A 101 28.67 -11.86 4.42
N VAL A 102 28.79 -11.34 5.65
CA VAL A 102 28.04 -11.84 6.82
C VAL A 102 26.53 -11.84 6.56
N LEU A 103 26.02 -10.76 5.96
CA LEU A 103 24.62 -10.65 5.57
C LEU A 103 24.24 -11.67 4.49
N GLY A 104 25.09 -11.83 3.48
CA GLY A 104 24.90 -12.76 2.38
C GLY A 104 24.89 -14.22 2.83
N GLU A 105 25.80 -14.61 3.72
CA GLU A 105 25.85 -15.93 4.33
C GLU A 105 24.60 -16.23 5.16
N HIS A 106 24.14 -15.27 5.95
CA HIS A 106 22.89 -15.42 6.70
C HIS A 106 21.70 -15.62 5.76
N ILE A 107 21.56 -14.77 4.74
CA ILE A 107 20.51 -14.91 3.72
C ILE A 107 20.61 -16.29 3.03
N PHE A 108 21.81 -16.72 2.66
CA PHE A 108 22.03 -18.03 2.04
C PHE A 108 21.53 -19.17 2.94
N SER A 109 21.85 -19.16 4.24
CA SER A 109 21.37 -20.18 5.19
C SER A 109 19.85 -20.21 5.25
N VAL A 110 19.22 -19.03 5.36
CA VAL A 110 17.76 -18.92 5.46
C VAL A 110 17.09 -19.43 4.18
N VAL A 111 17.60 -19.05 3.01
CA VAL A 111 17.07 -19.55 1.72
C VAL A 111 17.26 -21.07 1.65
N LYS A 112 18.41 -21.62 2.02
CA LYS A 112 18.69 -23.06 1.96
C LYS A 112 17.76 -23.90 2.84
N GLU A 113 17.35 -23.36 3.98
CA GLU A 113 16.48 -24.04 4.94
C GLU A 113 14.98 -23.90 4.64
N ALA A 114 14.59 -23.07 3.67
CA ALA A 114 13.18 -22.85 3.35
C ALA A 114 12.58 -24.01 2.51
N PRO A 115 11.31 -24.38 2.72
CA PRO A 115 10.66 -25.54 2.09
C PRO A 115 10.17 -25.24 0.66
N TRP A 116 11.10 -24.95 -0.25
CA TRP A 116 10.76 -24.49 -1.61
C TRP A 116 9.99 -25.49 -2.48
N SER A 117 10.23 -26.80 -2.30
CA SER A 117 9.58 -27.86 -3.07
C SER A 117 8.05 -27.77 -3.05
N ASP A 118 7.53 -27.30 -1.92
CA ASP A 118 6.11 -27.28 -1.60
C ASP A 118 5.38 -26.15 -2.34
N TYR A 119 6.12 -25.14 -2.81
CA TYR A 119 5.58 -23.93 -3.44
C TYR A 119 5.95 -23.79 -4.91
N ILE A 120 7.15 -24.23 -5.31
CA ILE A 120 7.64 -24.10 -6.70
C ILE A 120 6.79 -24.91 -7.67
N SER A 121 6.42 -26.15 -7.30
CA SER A 121 5.59 -27.03 -8.12
C SER A 121 4.20 -26.44 -8.39
N VAL A 122 3.70 -25.68 -7.41
CA VAL A 122 2.37 -25.07 -7.42
C VAL A 122 2.31 -23.82 -8.32
N LEU A 123 3.37 -23.01 -8.29
CA LEU A 123 3.46 -21.78 -9.06
C LEU A 123 3.88 -22.00 -10.53
N LYS A 124 4.23 -23.24 -10.94
CA LYS A 124 4.41 -23.56 -12.35
C LYS A 124 3.07 -23.42 -13.07
N THR A 125 2.91 -22.35 -13.84
CA THR A 125 1.81 -22.23 -14.79
C THR A 125 1.94 -23.34 -15.84
N LYS A 126 0.84 -24.02 -16.15
CA LYS A 126 0.79 -25.18 -17.07
C LYS A 126 1.16 -24.86 -18.54
N ASP A 127 1.45 -23.60 -18.87
CA ASP A 127 1.74 -23.15 -20.24
C ASP A 127 3.20 -23.26 -20.68
N ASN A 128 4.09 -23.83 -19.85
CA ASN A 128 5.42 -24.21 -20.34
C ASN A 128 5.33 -25.51 -21.15
N ASP A 129 4.92 -25.31 -22.39
CA ASP A 129 5.02 -26.23 -23.51
C ASP A 129 6.39 -26.92 -23.51
N THR A 130 6.35 -28.20 -23.85
CA THR A 130 7.40 -29.24 -23.80
C THR A 130 8.65 -28.97 -24.67
N SER A 131 9.25 -27.80 -24.55
CA SER A 131 10.58 -27.49 -25.09
C SER A 131 11.58 -27.29 -23.96
N ALA A 132 12.79 -27.82 -24.14
CA ALA A 132 13.86 -27.92 -23.16
C ALA A 132 14.52 -26.57 -22.79
N THR A 133 13.73 -25.58 -22.39
CA THR A 133 14.25 -24.30 -21.87
C THR A 133 14.41 -24.39 -20.36
N SER A 134 15.61 -24.06 -19.88
CA SER A 134 15.92 -23.92 -18.45
C SER A 134 14.97 -22.91 -17.80
N THR A 135 14.33 -23.30 -16.70
CA THR A 135 13.54 -22.42 -15.82
C THR A 135 14.29 -21.11 -15.55
N THR A 136 13.57 -19.99 -15.59
CA THR A 136 14.13 -18.66 -15.38
C THR A 136 13.60 -18.00 -14.12
N PHE A 137 14.43 -17.18 -13.46
CA PHE A 137 14.01 -16.44 -12.28
C PHE A 137 14.68 -15.07 -12.18
N ARG A 138 14.12 -14.20 -11.35
CA ARG A 138 14.82 -13.01 -10.83
C ARG A 138 14.74 -12.98 -9.32
N ALA A 139 15.69 -12.31 -8.68
CA ALA A 139 15.66 -12.01 -7.26
C ALA A 139 15.34 -10.54 -7.01
N THR A 140 14.39 -10.29 -6.11
CA THR A 140 13.94 -8.94 -5.73
C THR A 140 14.03 -8.78 -4.22
N PHE A 141 14.71 -7.72 -3.77
CA PHE A 141 14.79 -7.40 -2.35
C PHE A 141 14.15 -6.05 -2.02
N TYR A 142 13.15 -6.06 -1.13
CA TYR A 142 12.48 -4.88 -0.62
C TYR A 142 13.02 -4.52 0.77
N LYS A 143 13.81 -3.45 0.84
CA LYS A 143 14.24 -2.84 2.12
C LYS A 143 13.15 -2.01 2.78
N ASP A 144 12.26 -1.46 1.95
CA ASP A 144 11.18 -0.58 2.38
C ASP A 144 11.67 0.57 3.29
N GLN A 145 11.04 0.79 4.45
CA GLN A 145 11.38 1.85 5.39
C GLN A 145 12.68 1.61 6.17
N LEU A 146 13.29 0.44 6.06
CA LEU A 146 14.51 0.08 6.77
C LEU A 146 15.75 0.49 5.97
N GLN A 147 16.49 1.45 6.51
CA GLN A 147 17.78 1.83 5.94
C GLN A 147 18.87 0.86 6.37
N HIS A 148 19.69 0.44 5.41
CA HIS A 148 20.84 -0.44 5.62
C HIS A 148 21.97 -0.06 4.67
N GLY A 149 23.22 -0.13 5.16
CA GLY A 149 24.43 0.22 4.42
C GLY A 149 24.68 -0.56 3.11
N VAL A 150 24.28 -1.84 3.04
CA VAL A 150 24.42 -2.69 1.85
C VAL A 150 23.28 -2.41 0.87
N LYS A 151 23.57 -1.99 -0.37
CA LYS A 151 22.54 -1.65 -1.38
C LYS A 151 21.61 -2.84 -1.71
N SER A 152 20.33 -2.58 -1.97
CA SER A 152 19.34 -3.65 -2.24
C SER A 152 19.70 -4.54 -3.42
N GLN A 153 20.43 -4.01 -4.41
CA GLN A 153 20.95 -4.76 -5.55
C GLN A 153 21.99 -5.81 -5.12
N VAL A 154 22.82 -5.49 -4.13
CA VAL A 154 23.81 -6.43 -3.57
C VAL A 154 23.10 -7.54 -2.81
N ILE A 155 22.10 -7.18 -1.99
CA ILE A 155 21.27 -8.15 -1.27
C ILE A 155 20.53 -9.08 -2.24
N SER A 156 19.93 -8.52 -3.30
CA SER A 156 19.29 -9.30 -4.37
C SER A 156 20.29 -10.21 -5.10
N GLY A 157 21.54 -9.78 -5.23
CA GLY A 157 22.63 -10.59 -5.77
C GLY A 157 22.94 -11.82 -4.90
N TRP A 158 23.04 -11.64 -3.59
CA TRP A 158 23.21 -12.75 -2.63
C TRP A 158 22.06 -13.73 -2.67
N MET A 159 20.82 -13.23 -2.75
CA MET A 159 19.66 -14.10 -2.98
C MET A 159 19.81 -14.86 -4.30
N GLY A 160 20.10 -14.18 -5.40
CA GLY A 160 20.30 -14.81 -6.71
C GLY A 160 21.35 -15.92 -6.68
N TYR A 161 22.47 -15.68 -5.99
CA TYR A 161 23.49 -16.69 -5.74
C TYR A 161 22.92 -17.88 -4.95
N ALA A 162 22.24 -17.65 -3.83
CA ALA A 162 21.65 -18.71 -3.02
C ALA A 162 20.69 -19.61 -3.81
N TYR A 163 19.77 -19.02 -4.57
CA TYR A 163 18.86 -19.80 -5.42
C TYR A 163 19.57 -20.55 -6.54
N SER A 164 20.65 -20.01 -7.12
CA SER A 164 21.43 -20.73 -8.13
C SER A 164 22.14 -21.98 -7.59
N GLN A 165 22.47 -21.99 -6.29
CA GLN A 165 23.06 -23.17 -5.64
C GLN A 165 22.01 -24.22 -5.30
N ILE A 166 20.80 -23.80 -4.94
CA ILE A 166 19.68 -24.69 -4.58
C ILE A 166 18.98 -25.25 -5.82
N PHE A 167 18.91 -24.44 -6.89
CA PHE A 167 18.31 -24.80 -8.17
C PHE A 167 19.33 -24.60 -9.31
N PRO A 168 20.29 -25.54 -9.49
CA PRO A 168 21.35 -25.41 -10.49
C PRO A 168 20.87 -25.25 -11.93
N ASP A 169 19.67 -25.77 -12.24
CA ASP A 169 19.06 -25.69 -13.57
C ASP A 169 18.36 -24.36 -13.85
N TRP A 170 18.24 -23.48 -12.86
CA TRP A 170 17.57 -22.19 -13.00
C TRP A 170 18.53 -21.12 -13.54
N LYS A 171 18.06 -20.29 -14.47
CA LYS A 171 18.84 -19.18 -15.03
C LYS A 171 18.26 -17.82 -14.64
N VAL A 172 19.13 -16.87 -14.34
CA VAL A 172 18.70 -15.51 -14.03
C VAL A 172 18.22 -14.81 -15.31
N ASN A 173 17.01 -14.25 -15.29
CA ASN A 173 16.49 -13.37 -16.33
C ASN A 173 15.70 -12.21 -15.69
N LEU A 174 16.20 -10.98 -15.86
CA LEU A 174 15.63 -9.79 -15.21
C LEU A 174 14.43 -9.20 -15.97
N LYS A 175 14.15 -9.64 -17.19
CA LYS A 175 13.09 -9.09 -18.05
C LYS A 175 11.86 -10.00 -18.10
N THR A 176 12.09 -11.29 -18.30
CA THR A 176 11.06 -12.32 -18.43
C THR A 176 11.47 -13.50 -17.57
N TYR A 177 10.67 -13.86 -16.58
CA TYR A 177 11.04 -14.86 -15.59
C TYR A 177 9.82 -15.70 -15.24
N ASP A 178 10.05 -16.99 -14.95
CA ASP A 178 9.02 -17.89 -14.45
C ASP A 178 8.75 -17.61 -12.96
N TYR A 179 9.81 -17.30 -12.20
CA TYR A 179 9.72 -17.01 -10.78
C TYR A 179 10.35 -15.68 -10.40
N ASP A 180 9.69 -14.98 -9.48
CA ASP A 180 10.24 -13.81 -8.80
C ASP A 180 10.41 -14.17 -7.33
N VAL A 181 11.64 -14.49 -6.95
CA VAL A 181 12.00 -14.80 -5.56
C VAL A 181 12.21 -13.50 -4.81
N VAL A 182 11.58 -13.40 -3.64
CA VAL A 182 11.46 -12.15 -2.92
C VAL A 182 12.07 -12.28 -1.53
N GLY A 183 12.83 -11.25 -1.15
CA GLY A 183 13.23 -10.99 0.23
C GLY A 183 12.65 -9.66 0.67
N VAL A 184 12.11 -9.62 1.88
CA VAL A 184 11.62 -8.39 2.51
C VAL A 184 12.13 -8.34 3.93
N TRP A 185 12.61 -7.19 4.37
CA TRP A 185 12.75 -6.95 5.81
C TRP A 185 11.57 -6.20 6.37
N GLY A 186 11.09 -6.67 7.51
CA GLY A 186 10.08 -5.99 8.30
C GLY A 186 10.62 -5.59 9.66
N ARG A 187 9.99 -4.59 10.24
CA ARG A 187 10.18 -4.21 11.63
C ARG A 187 8.81 -4.02 12.24
N THR A 188 8.48 -4.84 13.23
CA THR A 188 7.18 -4.83 13.88
C THR A 188 7.32 -4.88 15.38
N ARG A 189 6.36 -4.27 16.08
CA ARG A 189 6.10 -4.42 17.52
C ARG A 189 4.74 -5.07 17.77
N ASP A 190 4.05 -5.47 16.71
CA ASP A 190 2.74 -6.09 16.80
C ASP A 190 2.90 -7.48 17.41
N THR A 191 2.44 -7.63 18.66
CA THR A 191 2.54 -8.88 19.41
C THR A 191 1.74 -10.01 18.77
N ALA A 192 0.63 -9.70 18.08
CA ALA A 192 -0.11 -10.71 17.33
C ALA A 192 0.73 -11.21 16.15
N LEU A 193 1.41 -10.31 15.44
CA LEU A 193 2.32 -10.71 14.36
C LEU A 193 3.53 -11.50 14.88
N LEU A 194 4.15 -11.07 15.98
CA LEU A 194 5.27 -11.78 16.61
C LEU A 194 4.85 -13.15 17.16
N GLY A 195 3.63 -13.27 17.68
CA GLY A 195 3.04 -14.53 18.13
C GLY A 195 2.90 -15.58 17.04
N HIS A 196 2.59 -15.16 15.81
CA HIS A 196 2.60 -16.05 14.65
C HIS A 196 3.99 -16.65 14.34
N PHE A 197 5.06 -16.04 14.85
CA PHE A 197 6.44 -16.51 14.70
C PHE A 197 7.02 -17.12 15.98
N GLY A 198 6.25 -17.16 17.09
CA GLY A 198 6.72 -17.63 18.39
C GLY A 198 7.74 -16.68 19.05
N LEU A 199 7.65 -15.37 18.77
CA LEU A 199 8.58 -14.34 19.22
C LEU A 199 7.95 -13.38 20.25
N GLU A 200 6.98 -13.84 21.03
CA GLU A 200 6.23 -12.99 21.99
C GLU A 200 7.12 -12.51 23.16
N ASP A 201 8.11 -13.32 23.55
CA ASP A 201 8.97 -13.09 24.72
C ASP A 201 10.42 -12.71 24.38
N SER A 202 10.76 -12.45 23.10
CA SER A 202 12.14 -12.12 22.69
C SER A 202 12.50 -10.65 22.98
N THR A 203 12.34 -10.23 24.23
CA THR A 203 13.01 -9.05 24.80
C THR A 203 14.27 -9.53 25.51
N ASP A 204 15.26 -10.02 24.75
CA ASP A 204 16.51 -10.50 25.34
C ASP A 204 17.45 -9.32 25.67
N ASP A 205 17.51 -9.04 26.97
CA ASP A 205 18.56 -8.56 27.89
C ASP A 205 20.03 -8.27 27.45
N ASP A 206 20.40 -8.24 26.17
CA ASP A 206 21.77 -7.94 25.75
C ASP A 206 21.90 -6.51 25.23
N ASP A 207 22.08 -5.53 26.13
CA ASP A 207 22.86 -4.30 25.88
C ASP A 207 22.91 -3.39 27.13
N MET A 208 23.67 -3.79 28.14
CA MET A 208 24.15 -2.88 29.20
C MET A 208 25.66 -2.71 29.05
N VAL A 209 26.07 -1.73 28.25
CA VAL A 209 27.41 -1.13 28.35
C VAL A 209 27.27 0.25 28.95
N ASP A 210 27.51 0.29 30.26
CA ASP A 210 27.70 1.48 31.09
C ASP A 210 28.72 2.43 30.44
N ASN A 211 28.34 3.69 30.26
CA ASN A 211 29.28 4.80 30.21
C ASN A 211 28.66 6.03 30.88
N ASN A 212 28.80 6.06 32.20
CA ASN A 212 28.53 7.22 33.02
C ASN A 212 29.75 8.15 33.02
N SER A 213 29.58 9.39 32.56
CA SER A 213 30.39 10.52 33.04
C SER A 213 29.64 11.86 32.90
N ASN A 214 29.13 12.33 34.04
CA ASN A 214 28.81 13.68 34.50
C ASN A 214 28.79 14.87 33.51
N THR A 215 27.73 15.69 33.59
CA THR A 215 27.81 17.07 34.14
C THR A 215 26.42 17.69 34.39
N ASP A 216 26.31 18.40 35.52
CA ASP A 216 25.16 19.17 36.02
C ASP A 216 24.83 20.44 35.19
N GLY A 217 23.56 20.87 35.25
CA GLY A 217 23.21 22.30 35.10
C GLY A 217 21.90 22.61 34.35
N THR A 218 20.81 22.75 35.10
CA THR A 218 19.66 23.70 34.94
C THR A 218 19.32 24.28 33.55
N GLU A 219 18.10 24.02 33.06
CA GLU A 219 17.01 25.01 32.94
C GLU A 219 15.78 24.43 32.20
N GLN A 220 14.62 24.55 32.84
CA GLN A 220 13.30 24.22 32.30
C GLN A 220 12.82 25.34 31.37
N GLN A 221 12.42 24.99 30.15
CA GLN A 221 11.26 25.51 29.38
C GLN A 221 11.41 25.22 27.88
N GLN A 222 11.17 23.98 27.46
CA GLN A 222 10.80 23.55 26.09
C GLN A 222 10.54 22.04 26.04
N GLN A 223 9.76 21.50 26.97
CA GLN A 223 9.29 20.11 26.93
C GLN A 223 7.84 20.13 26.46
N ASP A 224 7.61 19.73 25.20
CA ASP A 224 6.35 19.14 24.69
C ASP A 224 6.42 18.86 23.18
N GLN A 225 7.51 19.22 22.48
CA GLN A 225 7.77 18.79 21.08
C GLN A 225 9.02 17.93 20.89
N MET A 226 9.83 17.72 21.93
CA MET A 226 11.01 16.83 21.91
C MET A 226 10.77 15.44 22.53
N ASN A 227 9.69 15.24 23.28
CA ASN A 227 9.44 13.96 23.97
C ASN A 227 9.03 12.83 22.99
N ASP A 228 8.38 13.12 21.87
CA ASP A 228 8.01 12.09 20.89
C ASP A 228 9.19 11.56 20.05
N GLN A 229 10.30 12.31 19.98
CA GLN A 229 11.51 11.84 19.27
C GLN A 229 12.48 11.07 20.18
N GLN A 230 12.45 11.30 21.50
CA GLN A 230 13.34 10.61 22.45
C GLN A 230 12.78 9.30 23.01
N ILE A 231 11.46 9.07 22.96
CA ILE A 231 10.85 7.79 23.43
C ILE A 231 10.96 6.68 22.37
N GLU A 232 11.34 6.97 21.12
CA GLU A 232 11.54 5.95 20.07
C GLU A 232 12.90 5.22 20.12
N LEU A 233 13.83 5.61 21.00
CA LEU A 233 15.24 5.22 20.95
C LEU A 233 15.70 4.19 22.00
N SER A 234 14.81 3.63 22.82
CA SER A 234 15.23 2.84 24.01
C SER A 234 14.88 1.34 24.02
N GLU A 235 14.39 0.76 22.92
CA GLU A 235 14.17 -0.72 22.84
C GLU A 235 14.59 -1.27 21.48
N PRO A 236 15.33 -2.40 21.42
CA PRO A 236 15.71 -3.04 20.17
C PRO A 236 14.46 -3.58 19.46
N LYS A 237 14.11 -2.96 18.33
CA LYS A 237 12.99 -3.40 17.48
C LYS A 237 13.45 -4.62 16.67
N THR A 238 12.87 -5.81 16.92
CA THR A 238 13.15 -7.04 16.17
C THR A 238 13.02 -6.83 14.65
N ILE A 239 14.09 -7.16 13.93
CA ILE A 239 14.10 -7.13 12.46
C ILE A 239 13.77 -8.53 11.96
N LEU A 240 12.75 -8.63 11.13
CA LEU A 240 12.32 -9.88 10.52
C LEU A 240 12.78 -9.93 9.07
N LEU A 241 13.26 -11.09 8.64
CA LEU A 241 13.51 -11.41 7.23
C LEU A 241 12.47 -12.40 6.74
N TYR A 242 11.65 -11.93 5.81
CA TYR A 242 10.70 -12.74 5.05
C TYR A 242 11.35 -13.15 3.73
N ILE A 243 11.33 -14.44 3.42
CA ILE A 243 11.73 -14.95 2.11
C ILE A 243 10.54 -15.71 1.51
N GLY A 244 10.31 -15.50 0.22
CA GLY A 244 9.15 -16.06 -0.45
C GLY A 244 9.19 -15.96 -1.97
N LEU A 245 8.04 -16.22 -2.58
CA LEU A 245 7.81 -16.11 -4.03
C LEU A 245 6.68 -15.13 -4.28
N ASN A 246 6.84 -14.21 -5.23
CA ASN A 246 5.71 -13.41 -5.68
C ASN A 246 4.70 -14.30 -6.40
N ILE A 247 3.43 -14.19 -6.01
CA ILE A 247 2.33 -14.81 -6.75
C ILE A 247 2.02 -13.87 -7.92
N PRO A 248 2.07 -14.34 -9.18
CA PRO A 248 1.86 -13.48 -10.33
C PRO A 248 0.42 -12.98 -10.38
N ILE A 249 0.26 -11.66 -10.34
CA ILE A 249 -1.00 -10.97 -10.61
C ILE A 249 -0.80 -9.90 -11.69
N PRO A 250 -1.85 -9.53 -12.45
CA PRO A 250 -1.77 -8.43 -13.39
C PRO A 250 -1.29 -7.15 -12.72
N ASP A 251 -0.42 -6.39 -13.40
CA ASP A 251 0.06 -5.10 -12.88
C ASP A 251 -1.12 -4.15 -12.67
N SER A 252 -1.39 -3.82 -11.40
CA SER A 252 -2.50 -2.98 -10.97
C SER A 252 -2.49 -1.60 -11.65
N LYS A 253 -1.32 -1.14 -12.13
CA LYS A 253 -1.18 0.12 -12.86
C LYS A 253 -2.01 0.15 -14.14
N TYR A 254 -2.27 -0.98 -14.78
CA TYR A 254 -3.04 -1.02 -16.04
C TYR A 254 -4.49 -1.46 -15.85
N ARG A 255 -4.90 -1.79 -14.62
CA ARG A 255 -6.30 -2.09 -14.29
C ARG A 255 -7.21 -0.96 -14.78
N ASN A 256 -8.23 -1.32 -15.57
CA ASN A 256 -9.26 -0.42 -16.10
C ASN A 256 -8.72 0.79 -16.89
N ARG A 257 -7.49 0.73 -17.45
CA ARG A 257 -6.85 1.88 -18.11
C ARG A 257 -6.00 1.51 -19.32
N VAL A 258 -6.25 2.22 -20.42
CA VAL A 258 -5.41 2.25 -21.63
C VAL A 258 -4.61 3.55 -21.76
N HIS A 259 -5.00 4.59 -21.01
CA HIS A 259 -4.39 5.90 -21.03
C HIS A 259 -3.90 6.32 -19.65
N LEU A 260 -2.59 6.60 -19.56
CA LEU A 260 -1.94 7.08 -18.36
C LEU A 260 -1.64 8.60 -18.46
N GLY A 261 -1.67 9.26 -17.31
CA GLY A 261 -1.27 10.65 -17.10
C GLY A 261 0.02 10.71 -16.28
N ARG A 262 0.65 11.89 -16.24
CA ARG A 262 1.90 12.11 -15.48
C ARG A 262 1.72 11.93 -13.98
N THR A 263 0.52 12.19 -13.50
CA THR A 263 0.14 12.15 -12.08
C THR A 263 -1.03 11.22 -11.84
N SER A 264 -1.29 10.26 -12.75
CA SER A 264 -2.39 9.32 -12.56
C SER A 264 -2.19 8.50 -11.29
N LEU A 265 -3.15 8.61 -10.38
CA LEU A 265 -3.19 7.81 -9.16
C LEU A 265 -3.21 6.31 -9.50
N ASN A 266 -2.53 5.47 -8.70
CA ASN A 266 -2.54 4.02 -8.90
C ASN A 266 -3.93 3.47 -8.51
N PRO A 267 -4.56 2.58 -9.31
CA PRO A 267 -5.89 2.07 -9.03
C PRO A 267 -6.11 1.53 -7.61
N PRO A 268 -5.18 0.80 -6.96
CA PRO A 268 -5.39 0.38 -5.57
C PRO A 268 -5.56 1.53 -4.59
N ILE A 269 -4.87 2.66 -4.78
CA ILE A 269 -5.05 3.86 -3.93
C ILE A 269 -6.43 4.45 -4.18
N ALA A 270 -6.80 4.65 -5.45
CA ALA A 270 -8.10 5.18 -5.83
C ALA A 270 -9.24 4.32 -5.26
N TYR A 271 -9.13 3.00 -5.41
CA TYR A 271 -10.06 2.03 -4.83
C TYR A 271 -10.15 2.16 -3.32
N CYS A 272 -9.03 2.16 -2.59
CA CYS A 272 -9.04 2.32 -1.14
C CYS A 272 -9.63 3.68 -0.69
N LEU A 273 -9.44 4.77 -1.43
CA LEU A 273 -10.11 6.05 -1.15
C LEU A 273 -11.63 5.94 -1.31
N THR A 274 -12.11 5.22 -2.32
CA THR A 274 -13.56 4.99 -2.51
C THR A 274 -14.15 4.07 -1.46
N ARG A 275 -13.38 3.08 -0.99
CA ARG A 275 -13.73 2.20 0.14
C ARG A 275 -13.80 2.98 1.45
N LEU A 276 -12.83 3.86 1.69
CA LEU A 276 -12.83 4.76 2.84
C LEU A 276 -14.06 5.68 2.86
N ALA A 277 -14.49 6.15 1.70
CA ALA A 277 -15.68 6.98 1.57
C ALA A 277 -17.00 6.22 1.72
N ASN A 278 -16.99 4.91 1.43
CA ASN A 278 -18.14 4.00 1.48
C ASN A 278 -19.48 4.60 0.98
N PRO A 279 -19.55 5.06 -0.30
CA PRO A 279 -20.77 5.65 -0.83
C PRO A 279 -21.96 4.68 -0.79
N LEU A 280 -23.14 5.23 -0.52
CA LEU A 280 -24.40 4.50 -0.48
C LEU A 280 -25.13 4.54 -1.83
N PRO A 281 -25.95 3.53 -2.15
CA PRO A 281 -26.79 3.54 -3.35
C PRO A 281 -27.61 4.84 -3.48
N GLY A 282 -27.67 5.38 -4.69
CA GLY A 282 -28.36 6.62 -5.04
C GLY A 282 -27.53 7.90 -4.85
N GLN A 283 -26.35 7.82 -4.22
CA GLN A 283 -25.53 9.01 -3.98
C GLN A 283 -24.81 9.52 -5.24
N ILE A 284 -24.53 10.82 -5.24
CA ILE A 284 -23.73 11.54 -6.24
C ILE A 284 -22.35 11.84 -5.66
N ILE A 285 -21.31 11.28 -6.29
CA ILE A 285 -19.92 11.41 -5.87
C ILE A 285 -19.15 12.26 -6.88
N MET A 286 -18.34 13.19 -6.40
CA MET A 286 -17.56 14.08 -7.26
C MET A 286 -16.06 13.97 -7.03
N ASP A 287 -15.31 13.80 -8.11
CA ASP A 287 -13.89 14.10 -8.19
C ASP A 287 -13.69 15.37 -9.02
N MET A 288 -13.40 16.49 -8.35
CA MET A 288 -13.26 17.80 -8.99
C MET A 288 -11.93 18.00 -9.73
N CYS A 289 -10.99 17.06 -9.63
CA CYS A 289 -9.66 17.09 -10.24
C CYS A 289 -9.31 15.73 -10.85
N CYS A 290 -10.22 15.16 -11.65
CA CYS A 290 -10.23 13.74 -11.95
C CYS A 290 -9.09 13.25 -12.84
N GLY A 291 -8.42 14.14 -13.59
CA GLY A 291 -7.30 13.75 -14.45
C GLY A 291 -7.73 12.70 -15.47
N THR A 292 -7.11 11.51 -15.40
CA THR A 292 -7.44 10.37 -16.27
C THR A 292 -8.63 9.54 -15.78
N GLY A 293 -9.37 10.02 -14.77
CA GLY A 293 -10.59 9.41 -14.27
C GLY A 293 -10.40 8.26 -13.29
N THR A 294 -9.21 8.05 -12.71
CA THR A 294 -8.91 6.84 -11.91
C THR A 294 -9.86 6.69 -10.70
N ILE A 295 -10.10 7.74 -9.92
CA ILE A 295 -11.00 7.68 -8.75
C ILE A 295 -12.44 7.37 -9.17
N PRO A 296 -13.06 8.11 -10.11
CA PRO A 296 -14.39 7.76 -10.63
C PRO A 296 -14.50 6.35 -11.20
N ILE A 297 -13.49 5.88 -11.95
CA ILE A 297 -13.49 4.54 -12.57
C ILE A 297 -13.46 3.44 -11.52
N GLU A 298 -12.57 3.52 -10.54
CA GLU A 298 -12.49 2.51 -9.48
C GLU A 298 -13.72 2.53 -8.57
N GLY A 299 -14.22 3.73 -8.25
CA GLY A 299 -15.42 3.90 -7.44
C GLY A 299 -16.68 3.40 -8.11
N ALA A 300 -16.92 3.80 -9.35
CA ALA A 300 -18.10 3.40 -10.12
C ALA A 300 -18.16 1.88 -10.37
N GLY A 301 -17.00 1.24 -10.55
CA GLY A 301 -16.91 -0.22 -10.67
C GLY A 301 -17.27 -0.95 -9.36
N LYS A 302 -16.94 -0.38 -8.20
CA LYS A 302 -17.28 -0.96 -6.88
C LYS A 302 -18.70 -0.65 -6.42
N TYR A 303 -19.21 0.53 -6.74
CA TYR A 303 -20.51 1.04 -6.30
C TYR A 303 -21.42 1.32 -7.52
N PRO A 304 -21.95 0.27 -8.18
CA PRO A 304 -22.69 0.41 -9.44
C PRO A 304 -23.97 1.24 -9.30
N ASP A 305 -24.59 1.26 -8.11
CA ASP A 305 -25.83 2.00 -7.83
C ASP A 305 -25.57 3.47 -7.43
N THR A 306 -24.45 4.05 -7.83
CA THR A 306 -24.09 5.45 -7.55
C THR A 306 -23.77 6.21 -8.82
N LEU A 307 -23.88 7.54 -8.80
CA LEU A 307 -23.49 8.40 -9.91
C LEU A 307 -22.16 9.09 -9.60
N TRP A 308 -21.17 8.92 -10.47
CA TRP A 308 -19.87 9.56 -10.33
C TRP A 308 -19.73 10.74 -11.30
N ILE A 309 -19.11 11.81 -10.85
CA ILE A 309 -18.85 13.01 -11.65
C ILE A 309 -17.36 13.33 -11.59
N GLY A 310 -16.70 13.35 -12.75
CA GLY A 310 -15.29 13.72 -12.86
C GLY A 310 -15.10 15.06 -13.57
N GLY A 311 -14.54 16.05 -12.88
CA GLY A 311 -14.17 17.35 -13.44
C GLY A 311 -12.69 17.43 -13.84
N GLU A 312 -12.41 17.88 -15.06
CA GLU A 312 -11.03 18.15 -15.53
C GLU A 312 -11.01 19.39 -16.44
N VAL A 313 -9.95 20.19 -16.33
CA VAL A 313 -9.79 21.46 -17.07
C VAL A 313 -9.12 21.27 -18.44
N LYS A 314 -8.32 20.21 -18.63
CA LYS A 314 -7.61 19.92 -19.87
C LYS A 314 -8.48 19.03 -20.77
N VAL A 315 -9.03 19.63 -21.83
CA VAL A 315 -9.89 18.95 -22.83
C VAL A 315 -9.29 17.63 -23.34
N LYS A 316 -8.00 17.60 -23.68
CA LYS A 316 -7.36 16.35 -24.17
C LYS A 316 -7.29 15.27 -23.09
N THR A 317 -7.04 15.63 -21.84
CA THR A 317 -7.01 14.66 -20.73
C THR A 317 -8.40 14.09 -20.51
N LEU A 318 -9.43 14.94 -20.45
CA LEU A 318 -10.81 14.52 -20.28
C LEU A 318 -11.31 13.63 -21.44
N CYS A 319 -11.27 14.17 -22.67
CA CYS A 319 -11.93 13.53 -23.82
C CYS A 319 -11.20 12.30 -24.32
N LEU A 320 -9.86 12.29 -24.31
CA LEU A 320 -9.09 11.14 -24.80
C LEU A 320 -8.80 10.15 -23.66
N LYS A 321 -8.35 10.64 -22.50
CA LYS A 321 -7.86 9.74 -21.45
C LYS A 321 -8.95 9.28 -20.50
N ALA A 322 -9.67 10.18 -19.84
CA ALA A 322 -10.69 9.81 -18.87
C ALA A 322 -11.84 9.04 -19.54
N LYS A 323 -12.42 9.59 -20.61
CA LYS A 323 -13.49 8.92 -21.37
C LYS A 323 -13.00 7.63 -22.05
N GLY A 324 -11.77 7.60 -22.57
CA GLY A 324 -11.19 6.38 -23.16
C GLY A 324 -10.96 5.26 -22.13
N ASN A 325 -10.49 5.59 -20.92
CA ASN A 325 -10.36 4.63 -19.83
C ASN A 325 -11.73 4.12 -19.35
N MET A 326 -12.72 5.00 -19.22
CA MET A 326 -14.10 4.61 -18.87
C MET A 326 -14.70 3.64 -19.89
N GLN A 327 -14.54 3.93 -21.17
CA GLN A 327 -14.98 3.05 -22.26
C GLN A 327 -14.27 1.70 -22.21
N HIS A 328 -12.96 1.70 -22.00
CA HIS A 328 -12.18 0.47 -21.86
C HIS A 328 -12.59 -0.37 -20.65
N ALA A 329 -12.93 0.29 -19.52
CA ALA A 329 -13.39 -0.36 -18.31
C ALA A 329 -14.84 -0.87 -18.39
N GLY A 330 -15.61 -0.48 -19.41
CA GLY A 330 -17.03 -0.86 -19.55
C GLY A 330 -17.94 -0.24 -18.49
N ILE A 331 -17.58 0.95 -17.98
CA ILE A 331 -18.33 1.63 -16.92
C ILE A 331 -19.25 2.70 -17.50
N HIS A 332 -20.46 2.79 -16.97
CA HIS A 332 -21.53 3.63 -17.54
C HIS A 332 -22.14 4.65 -16.56
N ASN A 333 -21.86 4.55 -15.27
CA ASN A 333 -22.38 5.42 -14.22
C ASN A 333 -21.39 6.55 -13.85
N ILE A 334 -20.66 7.07 -14.83
CA ILE A 334 -19.75 8.22 -14.67
C ILE A 334 -20.09 9.29 -15.71
N GLU A 335 -20.21 10.54 -15.26
CA GLU A 335 -20.24 11.71 -16.13
C GLU A 335 -18.92 12.50 -16.04
N PHE A 336 -18.28 12.71 -17.19
CA PHE A 336 -16.97 13.37 -17.28
C PHE A 336 -17.11 14.73 -17.95
N LEU A 337 -16.88 15.79 -17.17
CA LEU A 337 -17.19 17.17 -17.52
C LEU A 337 -15.93 18.03 -17.65
N LEU A 338 -15.92 18.89 -18.67
CA LEU A 338 -14.94 19.96 -18.78
C LEU A 338 -15.30 21.01 -17.71
N SER A 339 -14.55 21.01 -16.62
CA SER A 339 -14.91 21.79 -15.43
C SER A 339 -13.68 22.33 -14.74
N ASP A 340 -13.80 23.54 -14.22
CA ASP A 340 -12.78 24.19 -13.40
C ASP A 340 -13.16 24.06 -11.93
N GLY A 341 -12.36 23.33 -11.14
CA GLY A 341 -12.56 23.17 -9.70
C GLY A 341 -12.66 24.47 -8.90
N ARG A 342 -12.23 25.61 -9.48
CA ARG A 342 -12.36 26.95 -8.87
C ARG A 342 -13.74 27.56 -9.05
N ARG A 343 -14.57 26.98 -9.92
CA ARG A 343 -15.92 27.43 -10.29
C ARG A 343 -16.69 26.27 -10.93
N LEU A 344 -17.24 25.38 -10.10
CA LEU A 344 -17.87 24.13 -10.54
C LEU A 344 -19.21 24.37 -11.27
N ASN A 345 -19.89 25.49 -11.01
CA ASN A 345 -21.20 25.86 -11.60
C ASN A 345 -22.30 24.80 -11.43
N PHE A 346 -22.24 23.97 -10.38
CA PHE A 346 -23.33 23.05 -10.03
C PHE A 346 -24.37 23.77 -9.15
N ARG A 347 -25.55 23.16 -9.04
CA ARG A 347 -26.53 23.57 -8.03
C ARG A 347 -25.88 23.41 -6.64
N ARG A 348 -26.30 24.26 -5.70
CA ARG A 348 -25.93 24.07 -4.30
C ARG A 348 -26.45 22.73 -3.79
N GLU A 349 -25.67 22.08 -2.93
CA GLU A 349 -26.09 20.89 -2.17
C GLU A 349 -26.67 19.78 -3.07
N CYS A 350 -25.92 19.42 -4.11
CA CYS A 350 -26.30 18.36 -5.06
C CYS A 350 -25.29 17.21 -5.15
N VAL A 351 -24.19 17.28 -4.40
CA VAL A 351 -23.18 16.23 -4.30
C VAL A 351 -23.20 15.70 -2.89
N ASP A 352 -23.28 14.38 -2.72
CA ASP A 352 -23.32 13.75 -1.40
C ASP A 352 -21.91 13.53 -0.83
N THR A 353 -20.94 13.25 -1.71
CA THR A 353 -19.55 13.00 -1.32
C THR A 353 -18.56 13.56 -2.34
N VAL A 354 -17.49 14.18 -1.86
CA VAL A 354 -16.34 14.57 -2.70
C VAL A 354 -15.17 13.64 -2.40
N ILE A 355 -14.55 13.06 -3.43
CA ILE A 355 -13.30 12.30 -3.31
C ILE A 355 -12.37 12.81 -4.38
N SER A 356 -11.29 13.49 -4.01
CA SER A 356 -10.45 14.17 -5.00
C SER A 356 -8.98 14.25 -4.59
N ASP A 357 -8.11 13.92 -5.54
CA ASP A 357 -6.66 14.12 -5.44
C ASP A 357 -6.27 15.48 -6.00
N TRP A 358 -6.01 16.44 -5.10
CA TRP A 358 -5.73 17.81 -5.49
C TRP A 358 -4.31 17.97 -6.03
N PRO A 359 -4.05 18.92 -6.93
CA PRO A 359 -2.70 19.18 -7.42
C PRO A 359 -1.79 19.69 -6.30
N TRP A 360 -0.57 19.13 -6.20
CA TRP A 360 0.39 19.44 -5.13
C TRP A 360 1.49 20.45 -5.48
N GLY A 361 1.67 20.79 -6.77
CA GLY A 361 2.61 21.86 -7.17
C GLY A 361 4.02 21.38 -7.43
N MET A 362 4.22 20.06 -7.37
CA MET A 362 5.46 19.40 -7.73
C MET A 362 5.47 18.97 -9.20
N ARG A 363 4.34 18.44 -9.69
CA ARG A 363 4.19 17.92 -11.06
C ARG A 363 3.12 18.65 -11.88
N GLU A 364 2.19 19.34 -11.20
CA GLU A 364 1.11 20.13 -11.80
C GLU A 364 0.98 21.44 -11.02
N GLY A 365 1.12 22.57 -11.71
CA GLY A 365 1.13 23.91 -11.12
C GLY A 365 2.41 24.27 -10.37
N SER A 366 2.40 25.42 -9.70
CA SER A 366 3.45 25.88 -8.79
C SER A 366 2.90 26.00 -7.36
N TYR A 367 3.78 25.99 -6.35
CA TYR A 367 3.39 26.23 -4.96
C TYR A 367 2.59 27.53 -4.78
N SER A 368 3.02 28.61 -5.45
CA SER A 368 2.32 29.91 -5.45
C SER A 368 0.93 29.87 -6.09
N THR A 369 0.74 29.01 -7.09
CA THR A 369 -0.57 28.79 -7.72
C THR A 369 -1.51 28.07 -6.75
N ILE A 370 -1.00 27.10 -6.03
CA ILE A 370 -1.78 26.22 -5.14
C ILE A 370 -2.24 26.94 -3.88
N GLN A 371 -1.43 27.85 -3.34
CA GLN A 371 -1.83 28.72 -2.24
C GLN A 371 -3.13 29.49 -2.53
N LYS A 372 -3.35 29.89 -3.78
CA LYS A 372 -4.58 30.58 -4.21
C LYS A 372 -5.69 29.61 -4.62
N LEU A 373 -5.37 28.33 -4.81
CA LEU A 373 -6.27 27.31 -5.32
C LEU A 373 -7.11 26.68 -4.21
N TYR A 374 -6.48 26.26 -3.11
CA TYR A 374 -7.17 25.53 -2.04
C TYR A 374 -8.34 26.32 -1.42
N PRO A 375 -8.23 27.63 -1.14
CA PRO A 375 -9.37 28.42 -0.65
C PRO A 375 -10.53 28.49 -1.65
N LYS A 376 -10.25 28.45 -2.97
CA LYS A 376 -11.29 28.45 -4.00
C LYS A 376 -11.98 27.08 -4.08
N PHE A 377 -11.20 26.01 -4.02
CA PHE A 377 -11.74 24.65 -3.99
C PHE A 377 -12.63 24.43 -2.76
N MET A 378 -12.18 24.84 -1.57
CA MET A 378 -12.99 24.75 -0.35
C MET A 378 -14.31 25.51 -0.45
N ARG A 379 -14.32 26.66 -1.14
CA ARG A 379 -15.55 27.43 -1.37
C ARG A 379 -16.52 26.69 -2.29
N GLU A 380 -16.03 26.12 -3.38
CA GLU A 380 -16.87 25.38 -4.32
C GLU A 380 -17.40 24.09 -3.69
N ILE A 381 -16.57 23.34 -2.94
CA ILE A 381 -17.05 22.19 -2.16
C ILE A 381 -18.15 22.62 -1.19
N GLY A 382 -17.96 23.73 -0.46
CA GLY A 382 -18.97 24.23 0.48
C GLY A 382 -20.31 24.59 -0.19
N GLN A 383 -20.26 24.99 -1.47
CA GLN A 383 -21.47 25.24 -2.25
C GLN A 383 -22.14 23.94 -2.71
N VAL A 384 -21.40 23.01 -3.29
CA VAL A 384 -21.98 21.84 -3.99
C VAL A 384 -22.27 20.64 -3.08
N LEU A 385 -21.49 20.46 -2.01
CA LEU A 385 -21.65 19.34 -1.08
C LEU A 385 -22.92 19.52 -0.24
N CYS A 386 -23.70 18.46 -0.04
CA CYS A 386 -24.86 18.43 0.84
C CYS A 386 -24.44 18.68 2.31
N VAL A 387 -25.32 19.30 3.11
CA VAL A 387 -25.13 19.38 4.57
C VAL A 387 -25.01 17.96 5.13
N GLY A 388 -24.02 17.73 6.01
CA GLY A 388 -23.67 16.40 6.51
C GLY A 388 -22.88 15.52 5.52
N GLY A 389 -22.75 15.93 4.26
CA GLY A 389 -21.91 15.26 3.27
C GLY A 389 -20.42 15.35 3.61
N LYS A 390 -19.64 14.39 3.10
CA LYS A 390 -18.21 14.25 3.39
C LYS A 390 -17.33 14.57 2.20
N ALA A 391 -16.17 15.17 2.45
CA ALA A 391 -15.12 15.39 1.48
C ALA A 391 -13.82 14.70 1.91
N TYR A 392 -13.28 13.86 1.03
CA TYR A 392 -12.04 13.11 1.16
C TYR A 392 -11.00 13.72 0.22
N ILE A 393 -10.14 14.57 0.77
CA ILE A 393 -9.22 15.39 -0.03
C ILE A 393 -7.80 14.90 0.15
N VAL A 394 -7.19 14.42 -0.94
CA VAL A 394 -5.78 14.02 -0.93
C VAL A 394 -4.91 15.22 -1.27
N SER A 395 -3.91 15.49 -0.43
CA SER A 395 -2.98 16.61 -0.63
C SER A 395 -1.65 16.36 0.07
N GLN A 396 -0.56 16.75 -0.59
CA GLN A 396 0.78 16.81 0.03
C GLN A 396 1.04 18.16 0.74
N GLY A 397 0.26 19.19 0.43
CA GLY A 397 0.40 20.56 0.96
C GLY A 397 -0.07 20.72 2.41
N ASN A 398 0.46 19.92 3.34
CA ASN A 398 -0.07 19.79 4.70
C ASN A 398 -0.11 21.11 5.48
N LYS A 399 0.94 21.94 5.36
CA LYS A 399 0.99 23.27 5.98
C LYS A 399 -0.08 24.20 5.41
N LEU A 400 -0.21 24.23 4.09
CA LEU A 400 -1.21 25.05 3.40
C LEU A 400 -2.64 24.62 3.74
N MET A 401 -2.92 23.31 3.73
CA MET A 401 -4.24 22.80 4.07
C MET A 401 -4.63 23.20 5.50
N ARG A 402 -3.72 23.06 6.47
CA ARG A 402 -3.96 23.55 7.85
C ARG A 402 -4.31 25.04 7.89
N THR A 403 -3.53 25.88 7.21
CA THR A 403 -3.84 27.32 7.11
C THR A 403 -5.21 27.60 6.50
N VAL A 404 -5.61 26.87 5.45
CA VAL A 404 -6.92 27.03 4.80
C VAL A 404 -8.04 26.59 5.74
N LEU A 405 -7.87 25.46 6.42
CA LEU A 405 -8.82 24.96 7.42
C LEU A 405 -8.96 25.91 8.61
N ASP A 406 -7.95 26.74 8.89
CA ASP A 406 -7.99 27.74 9.95
C ASP A 406 -8.76 29.02 9.62
N TYR A 407 -9.10 29.25 8.35
CA TYR A 407 -9.91 30.40 7.96
C TYR A 407 -11.29 30.34 8.61
N GLY A 408 -11.73 31.45 9.24
CA GLY A 408 -13.00 31.49 9.96
C GLY A 408 -14.21 31.06 9.14
N TRP A 409 -14.26 31.43 7.85
CA TRP A 409 -15.34 31.00 6.96
C TRP A 409 -15.28 29.51 6.60
N VAL A 410 -14.09 28.88 6.58
CA VAL A 410 -13.95 27.43 6.36
C VAL A 410 -14.38 26.68 7.62
N LYS A 411 -13.93 27.12 8.80
CA LYS A 411 -14.35 26.57 10.10
C LYS A 411 -15.85 26.63 10.32
N ASN A 412 -16.52 27.67 9.79
CA ASN A 412 -17.97 27.80 9.88
C ASN A 412 -18.70 26.84 8.93
N LEU A 413 -18.08 26.42 7.82
CA LEU A 413 -18.68 25.53 6.83
C LEU A 413 -18.37 24.06 7.04
N PHE A 414 -17.21 23.74 7.64
CA PHE A 414 -16.72 22.37 7.74
C PHE A 414 -16.23 22.02 9.15
N SER A 415 -16.41 20.76 9.51
CA SER A 415 -15.72 20.09 10.60
C SER A 415 -14.63 19.19 10.03
N LEU A 416 -13.43 19.23 10.60
CA LEU A 416 -12.40 18.23 10.31
C LEU A 416 -12.69 16.98 11.14
N GLU A 417 -12.98 15.86 10.48
CA GLU A 417 -13.22 14.57 11.13
C GLU A 417 -11.90 13.84 11.37
N GLU A 418 -11.07 13.73 10.34
CA GLU A 418 -9.83 12.95 10.39
C GLU A 418 -8.76 13.48 9.43
N ILE A 419 -7.49 13.26 9.77
CA ILE A 419 -6.35 13.40 8.85
C ILE A 419 -5.63 12.06 8.80
N LEU A 420 -5.77 11.34 7.69
CA LEU A 420 -5.12 10.06 7.47
C LEU A 420 -3.82 10.26 6.70
N PRO A 421 -2.64 10.02 7.28
CA PRO A 421 -1.41 10.04 6.54
C PRO A 421 -1.32 8.78 5.66
N ILE A 422 -0.96 8.94 4.39
CA ILE A 422 -0.74 7.85 3.42
C ILE A 422 0.55 8.12 2.61
N ALA A 423 0.99 7.17 1.79
CA ALA A 423 2.07 7.42 0.83
C ALA A 423 1.64 7.18 -0.62
N ILE A 424 2.05 8.09 -1.51
CA ILE A 424 1.79 7.99 -2.95
C ILE A 424 3.10 8.18 -3.70
N GLY A 425 3.54 7.12 -4.39
CA GLY A 425 4.78 7.15 -5.18
C GLY A 425 6.03 7.47 -4.37
N GLY A 426 6.10 6.97 -3.13
CA GLY A 426 7.21 7.20 -2.19
C GLY A 426 7.18 8.55 -1.48
N VAL A 427 6.11 9.34 -1.64
CA VAL A 427 5.94 10.64 -0.97
C VAL A 427 4.82 10.53 0.07
N GLY A 428 5.10 10.96 1.30
CA GLY A 428 4.08 11.11 2.34
C GLY A 428 3.09 12.22 2.02
N VAL A 429 1.81 11.89 2.01
CA VAL A 429 0.69 12.80 1.77
C VAL A 429 -0.39 12.56 2.83
N SER A 430 -1.45 13.38 2.84
CA SER A 430 -2.57 13.20 3.76
C SER A 430 -3.91 13.20 3.02
N VAL A 431 -4.83 12.37 3.51
CA VAL A 431 -6.25 12.44 3.20
C VAL A 431 -6.92 13.22 4.32
N TYR A 432 -7.54 14.33 3.98
CA TYR A 432 -8.34 15.15 4.89
C TYR A 432 -9.80 14.75 4.75
N VAL A 433 -10.42 14.31 5.85
CA VAL A 433 -11.83 13.97 5.89
C VAL A 433 -12.59 15.12 6.55
N LEU A 434 -13.41 15.80 5.75
CA LEU A 434 -14.17 16.97 6.17
C LEU A 434 -15.67 16.69 6.08
N ILE A 435 -16.44 17.16 7.05
CA ILE A 435 -17.91 17.08 7.05
C ILE A 435 -18.45 18.48 6.87
N LYS A 436 -19.38 18.69 5.92
CA LYS A 436 -20.09 19.96 5.81
C LYS A 436 -21.09 20.11 6.96
N LYS A 437 -21.02 21.25 7.66
CA LYS A 437 -21.88 21.59 8.80
C LYS A 437 -23.30 21.95 8.37
#